data_AF-A0A953WNR8-F1
#
_entry.id   AF-A0A953WNR8-F1
#
_cell.length_a   1.000
_cell.length_b   1.000
_cell.length_c   1.000
_cell.angle_alpha   90.00
_cell.angle_beta   90.00
_cell.angle_gamma   90.00
#
_symmetry.space_group_name_H-M   'P 1'
#
loop_
_entity.id
_entity.type
_entity.pdbx_description
1 polymer ?
#
loop_
_entity_poly.entity_id
_entity_poly.type
_entity_poly.pdbx_seq_one_letter_code
_entity_poly.pdbx_strand_id
1 'polypeptide(L)'
;MECLPRLALRQVVEKKLAAAGADLPDNAIDELVSHIMARDEDDHFTWTSGEDDSGELKNITLSFDAKDAAEIEASVDKVLSDFPAIMQKALTESGELLFRQLRTEWEHEGARQRLETDAFRERLEERWGEGLMLLRMLLTCCREIGASAHKSLGRSKKVATAYRRHVLCRLHARTCQVAEEVITLMENGLADGAMARWRTLHELAVVAAVIAAGDDSLAERYLDHDAVDLKKQADDHDLTLAPLGHPPVAKATRRALEKTYVQAIAKHGPDFGSPYGWAAEAVGKKRPTFRDLQKAADHASQSAAYKIASHTIHAGARGVFFRLSDLNNSGAPIAGRCNAGLAEPGGATASALTEITGWLLGDRLSFERLVELECVLKIRDAAPIAFEKADRRLRRDERDRQTALKKRRDRYQTMKSAKA
;
A
#
# COMPACT_ATOMS: atom_id res chain seq x y z
N MET A 1 2.56 -37.03 -20.65
CA MET A 1 3.35 -38.13 -20.06
C MET A 1 3.51 -39.31 -21.03
N GLU A 2 2.60 -39.51 -22.00
CA GLU A 2 2.68 -40.59 -23.01
C GLU A 2 3.91 -40.54 -23.94
N CYS A 3 4.63 -39.41 -24.00
CA CYS A 3 5.81 -39.26 -24.87
C CYS A 3 7.07 -39.95 -24.32
N LEU A 4 7.21 -40.11 -22.99
CA LEU A 4 8.45 -40.64 -22.40
C LEU A 4 8.65 -42.15 -22.66
N PRO A 5 7.63 -43.02 -22.48
CA PRO A 5 7.76 -44.43 -22.86
C PRO A 5 8.01 -44.62 -24.36
N ARG A 6 7.38 -43.79 -25.20
CA ARG A 6 7.60 -43.79 -26.65
C ARG A 6 9.03 -43.45 -27.02
N LEU A 7 9.62 -42.42 -26.40
CA LEU A 7 11.00 -42.01 -26.63
C LEU A 7 12.00 -43.07 -26.14
N ALA A 8 11.75 -43.67 -24.98
CA ALA A 8 12.58 -44.74 -24.44
C ALA A 8 12.52 -46.01 -25.31
N LEU A 9 11.32 -46.39 -25.78
CA LEU A 9 11.14 -47.50 -26.72
C LEU A 9 11.82 -47.24 -28.06
N ARG A 10 11.72 -46.02 -28.61
CA ARG A 10 12.41 -45.63 -29.84
C ARG A 10 13.92 -45.84 -29.75
N GLN A 11 14.54 -45.48 -28.64
CA GLN A 11 15.98 -45.70 -28.43
C GLN A 11 16.37 -47.18 -28.42
N VAL A 12 15.53 -48.06 -27.87
CA VAL A 12 15.76 -49.51 -27.89
C VAL A 12 15.57 -50.08 -29.30
N VAL A 13 14.54 -49.62 -30.03
CA VAL A 13 14.28 -50.00 -31.43
C VAL A 13 15.46 -49.62 -32.33
N GLU A 14 15.96 -48.39 -32.23
CA GLU A 14 17.12 -47.90 -32.98
C GLU A 14 18.38 -48.74 -32.71
N LYS A 15 18.64 -49.10 -31.44
CA LYS A 15 19.78 -49.98 -31.09
C LYS A 15 19.65 -51.36 -31.72
N LYS A 16 18.45 -51.95 -31.73
CA LYS A 16 18.25 -53.28 -32.32
C LYS A 16 18.29 -53.27 -33.83
N LEU A 17 17.76 -52.23 -34.47
CA LEU A 17 17.89 -52.01 -35.92
C LEU A 17 19.37 -51.89 -36.32
N ALA A 18 20.15 -51.09 -35.59
CA ALA A 18 21.58 -50.96 -35.82
C ALA A 18 22.33 -52.29 -35.62
N ALA A 19 22.01 -53.06 -34.58
CA ALA A 19 22.59 -54.39 -34.34
C ALA A 19 22.22 -55.42 -35.42
N ALA A 20 21.05 -55.27 -36.04
CA ALA A 20 20.59 -56.07 -37.17
C ALA A 20 21.12 -55.58 -38.53
N GLY A 21 21.94 -54.52 -38.57
CA GLY A 21 22.47 -53.93 -39.81
C GLY A 21 21.36 -53.33 -40.69
N ALA A 22 20.34 -52.77 -40.05
CA ALA A 22 19.22 -52.08 -40.67
C ALA A 22 19.36 -50.57 -40.45
N ASP A 23 19.37 -49.80 -41.52
CA ASP A 23 19.33 -48.34 -41.48
C ASP A 23 17.99 -47.91 -42.09
N LEU A 24 17.09 -47.40 -41.25
CA LEU A 24 15.73 -47.00 -41.63
C LEU A 24 15.59 -45.48 -41.44
N PRO A 25 14.83 -44.77 -42.30
CA PRO A 25 14.60 -43.35 -42.11
C PRO A 25 13.73 -43.08 -40.88
N ASP A 26 13.85 -41.87 -40.31
CA ASP A 26 13.20 -41.50 -39.03
C ASP A 26 11.68 -41.71 -39.02
N ASN A 27 11.00 -41.46 -40.14
CA ASN A 27 9.56 -41.69 -40.26
C ASN A 27 9.19 -43.18 -40.18
N ALA A 28 10.02 -44.07 -40.73
CA ALA A 28 9.82 -45.52 -40.63
C ALA A 28 9.99 -46.03 -39.20
N ILE A 29 10.98 -45.48 -38.47
CA ILE A 29 11.21 -45.80 -37.06
C ILE A 29 10.02 -45.32 -36.22
N ASP A 30 9.48 -44.13 -36.49
CA ASP A 30 8.32 -43.59 -35.78
C ASP A 30 7.04 -44.42 -36.02
N GLU A 31 6.85 -44.92 -37.24
CA GLU A 31 5.74 -45.84 -37.57
C GLU A 31 5.92 -47.19 -36.88
N LEU A 32 7.13 -47.77 -36.89
CA LEU A 32 7.45 -49.02 -36.19
C LEU A 32 7.25 -48.90 -34.68
N VAL A 33 7.68 -47.80 -34.06
CA VAL A 33 7.45 -47.55 -32.62
C VAL A 33 5.95 -47.41 -32.33
N SER A 34 5.19 -46.76 -33.22
CA SER A 34 3.73 -46.65 -33.09
C SER A 34 3.06 -48.03 -33.19
N HIS A 35 3.50 -48.86 -34.12
CA HIS A 35 3.05 -50.25 -34.31
C HIS A 35 3.28 -51.08 -33.04
N ILE A 36 4.48 -51.01 -32.46
CA ILE A 36 4.82 -51.71 -31.22
C ILE A 36 3.97 -51.20 -30.03
N MET A 37 3.70 -49.90 -29.95
CA MET A 37 2.89 -49.32 -28.88
C MET A 37 1.39 -49.58 -29.01
N ALA A 38 0.88 -49.71 -30.23
CA ALA A 38 -0.54 -49.95 -30.52
C ALA A 38 -1.01 -51.34 -30.05
N ARG A 39 -0.08 -52.28 -29.79
CA ARG A 39 -0.36 -53.68 -29.45
C ARG A 39 -1.28 -54.36 -30.48
N ASP A 40 -1.10 -54.06 -31.75
CA ASP A 40 -1.77 -54.81 -32.81
C ASP A 40 -1.29 -56.28 -32.77
N GLU A 41 -2.20 -57.23 -33.02
CA GLU A 41 -1.91 -58.68 -33.01
C GLU A 41 -0.99 -59.13 -34.17
N ASP A 42 -0.58 -58.19 -35.03
CA ASP A 42 0.28 -58.45 -36.18
C ASP A 42 1.76 -58.20 -35.80
N ASP A 43 2.49 -59.30 -35.62
CA ASP A 43 3.94 -59.30 -35.36
C ASP A 43 4.76 -58.82 -36.57
N HIS A 44 4.12 -58.52 -37.70
CA HIS A 44 4.75 -58.06 -38.93
C HIS A 44 4.51 -56.57 -39.18
N PHE A 45 5.61 -55.82 -39.31
CA PHE A 45 5.62 -54.44 -39.78
C PHE A 45 6.28 -54.38 -41.16
N THR A 46 5.60 -53.80 -42.14
CA THR A 46 6.15 -53.61 -43.49
C THR A 46 6.26 -52.13 -43.78
N TRP A 47 7.44 -51.69 -44.21
CA TRP A 47 7.69 -50.31 -44.63
C TRP A 47 8.20 -50.28 -46.07
N THR A 48 7.69 -49.33 -46.85
CA THR A 48 8.11 -49.09 -48.25
C THR A 48 8.37 -47.60 -48.44
N SER A 49 9.40 -47.24 -49.21
CA SER A 49 9.83 -45.85 -49.40
C SER A 49 8.92 -45.03 -50.33
N GLY A 50 7.91 -45.68 -50.94
CA GLY A 50 6.86 -45.02 -51.74
C GLY A 50 7.22 -44.74 -53.21
N GLU A 51 8.40 -45.12 -53.69
CA GLU A 51 8.75 -45.15 -55.11
C GLU A 51 8.85 -46.61 -55.58
N ASP A 52 8.37 -46.91 -56.80
CA ASP A 52 8.23 -48.23 -57.43
C ASP A 52 9.35 -49.23 -57.04
N ASP A 53 9.16 -49.95 -55.94
CA ASP A 53 10.16 -50.85 -55.35
C ASP A 53 9.88 -52.28 -55.84
N SER A 54 10.39 -52.61 -57.03
CA SER A 54 10.46 -54.01 -57.50
C SER A 54 11.65 -54.76 -56.88
N GLY A 55 12.00 -54.44 -55.64
CA GLY A 55 13.11 -55.03 -54.87
C GLY A 55 12.66 -56.15 -53.94
N GLU A 56 13.56 -57.07 -53.63
CA GLU A 56 13.33 -58.11 -52.61
C GLU A 56 13.22 -57.48 -51.21
N LEU A 57 12.14 -57.78 -50.48
CA LEU A 57 11.98 -57.36 -49.10
C LEU A 57 13.10 -57.95 -48.23
N LYS A 58 13.87 -57.07 -47.59
CA LYS A 58 14.85 -57.48 -46.58
C LYS A 58 14.11 -57.82 -45.28
N ASN A 59 14.01 -59.11 -44.98
CA ASN A 59 13.41 -59.56 -43.73
C ASN A 59 14.37 -59.35 -42.55
N ILE A 60 13.90 -58.63 -41.53
CA ILE A 60 14.65 -58.31 -40.33
C ILE A 60 13.80 -58.72 -39.13
N THR A 61 14.34 -59.59 -38.27
CA THR A 61 13.65 -60.03 -37.05
C THR A 61 14.20 -59.24 -35.87
N LEU A 62 13.35 -58.45 -35.22
CA LEU A 62 13.66 -57.80 -33.95
C LEU A 62 13.02 -58.58 -32.82
N SER A 63 13.82 -59.06 -31.86
CA SER A 63 13.32 -59.71 -30.64
C SER A 63 13.50 -58.77 -29.45
N PHE A 64 12.44 -58.62 -28.65
CA PHE A 64 12.46 -57.86 -27.40
C PHE A 64 12.36 -58.83 -26.22
N ASP A 65 13.25 -58.68 -25.24
CA ASP A 65 13.30 -59.52 -24.05
C ASP A 65 13.07 -58.72 -22.76
N ALA A 66 13.13 -59.40 -21.61
CA ALA A 66 12.95 -58.77 -20.31
C ALA A 66 14.05 -57.73 -19.97
N LYS A 67 15.24 -57.83 -20.59
CA LYS A 67 16.32 -56.86 -20.42
C LYS A 67 16.01 -55.57 -21.16
N ASP A 68 15.41 -55.66 -22.35
CA ASP A 68 14.94 -54.49 -23.11
C ASP A 68 13.82 -53.75 -22.37
N ALA A 69 12.87 -54.49 -21.77
CA ALA A 69 11.82 -53.89 -20.93
C ALA A 69 12.39 -53.17 -19.70
N ALA A 70 13.35 -53.79 -19.00
CA ALA A 70 14.03 -53.16 -17.87
C ALA A 70 14.86 -51.93 -18.28
N GLU A 71 15.42 -51.91 -19.49
CA GLU A 71 16.14 -50.75 -20.03
C GLU A 71 15.21 -49.56 -20.30
N ILE A 72 14.00 -49.83 -20.84
CA ILE A 72 12.97 -48.81 -21.05
C ILE A 72 12.51 -48.23 -19.71
N GLU A 73 12.17 -49.09 -18.73
CA GLU A 73 11.76 -48.66 -17.39
C GLU A 73 12.84 -47.84 -16.70
N ALA A 74 14.09 -48.31 -16.68
CA ALA A 74 15.20 -47.58 -16.09
C ALA A 74 15.45 -46.22 -16.77
N SER A 75 15.23 -46.12 -18.08
CA SER A 75 15.36 -44.86 -18.82
C SER A 75 14.26 -43.87 -18.46
N VAL A 76 13.02 -44.34 -18.31
CA VAL A 76 11.89 -43.52 -17.86
C VAL A 76 12.09 -43.06 -16.42
N ASP A 77 12.46 -43.96 -15.51
CA ASP A 77 12.68 -43.66 -14.09
C ASP A 77 13.81 -42.65 -13.90
N LYS A 78 14.89 -42.76 -14.68
CA LYS A 78 15.99 -41.80 -14.66
C LYS A 78 15.56 -40.40 -15.09
N VAL A 79 14.76 -40.30 -16.14
CA VAL A 79 14.23 -38.99 -16.58
C VAL A 79 13.29 -38.41 -15.53
N LEU A 80 12.44 -39.24 -14.90
CA LEU A 80 11.54 -38.81 -13.83
C LEU A 80 12.30 -38.39 -12.57
N SER A 81 13.41 -39.07 -12.21
CA SER A 81 14.25 -38.69 -11.07
C SER A 81 14.98 -37.38 -11.31
N ASP A 82 15.42 -37.12 -12.54
CA ASP A 82 16.17 -35.92 -12.91
C ASP A 82 15.24 -34.72 -13.20
N PHE A 83 13.96 -34.98 -13.51
CA PHE A 83 12.98 -33.97 -13.90
C PHE A 83 12.86 -32.79 -12.91
N PRO A 84 12.79 -32.99 -11.58
CA PRO A 84 12.78 -31.87 -10.63
C PRO A 84 14.01 -30.96 -10.75
N ALA A 85 15.20 -31.53 -10.96
CA ALA A 85 16.43 -30.77 -11.11
C ALA A 85 16.46 -30.02 -12.46
N ILE A 86 15.99 -30.65 -13.53
CA ILE A 86 15.84 -30.02 -14.86
C ILE A 86 14.87 -28.84 -14.78
N MET A 87 13.69 -29.04 -14.17
CA MET A 87 12.70 -27.98 -13.98
C MET A 87 13.24 -26.85 -13.11
N GLN A 88 13.94 -27.16 -12.03
CA GLN A 88 14.53 -26.15 -11.15
C GLN A 88 15.59 -25.31 -11.89
N LYS A 89 16.42 -25.96 -12.72
CA LYS A 89 17.40 -25.27 -13.56
C LYS A 89 16.72 -24.38 -14.59
N ALA A 90 15.72 -24.91 -15.32
CA ALA A 90 14.96 -24.15 -16.30
C ALA A 90 14.21 -22.96 -15.68
N LEU A 91 13.62 -23.12 -14.49
CA LEU A 91 12.99 -22.04 -13.73
C LEU A 91 14.00 -20.94 -13.37
N THR A 92 15.19 -21.33 -12.90
CA THR A 92 16.24 -20.39 -12.51
C THR A 92 16.76 -19.60 -13.71
N GLU A 93 17.10 -20.29 -14.80
CA GLU A 93 17.60 -19.67 -16.03
C GLU A 93 16.53 -18.79 -16.70
N SER A 94 15.28 -19.24 -16.76
CA SER A 94 14.17 -18.46 -17.30
C SER A 94 13.88 -17.22 -16.45
N GLY A 95 13.93 -17.36 -15.12
CA GLY A 95 13.79 -16.24 -14.19
C GLY A 95 14.91 -15.21 -14.36
N GLU A 96 16.14 -15.65 -14.55
CA GLU A 96 17.28 -14.77 -14.79
C GLU A 96 17.18 -14.05 -16.14
N LEU A 97 16.75 -14.75 -17.19
CA LEU A 97 16.50 -14.15 -18.49
C LEU A 97 15.40 -13.08 -18.42
N LEU A 98 14.25 -13.41 -17.80
CA LEU A 98 13.14 -12.48 -17.61
C LEU A 98 13.57 -11.25 -16.79
N PHE A 99 14.33 -11.45 -15.71
CA PHE A 99 14.85 -10.34 -14.89
C PHE A 99 15.76 -9.42 -15.69
N ARG A 100 16.71 -9.96 -16.47
CA ARG A 100 17.59 -9.17 -17.33
C ARG A 100 16.79 -8.37 -18.36
N GLN A 101 15.82 -9.02 -19.00
CA GLN A 101 14.93 -8.35 -19.96
C GLN A 101 14.16 -7.19 -19.31
N LEU A 102 13.46 -7.46 -18.19
CA LEU A 102 12.71 -6.43 -17.46
C LEU A 102 13.61 -5.28 -17.03
N ARG A 103 14.84 -5.55 -16.58
CA ARG A 103 15.79 -4.51 -16.18
C ARG A 103 16.22 -3.65 -17.36
N THR A 104 16.48 -4.24 -18.52
CA THR A 104 16.82 -3.49 -19.75
C THR A 104 15.64 -2.64 -20.22
N GLU A 105 14.42 -3.17 -20.17
CA GLU A 105 13.21 -2.45 -20.60
C GLU A 105 12.74 -1.40 -19.59
N TRP A 106 13.11 -1.54 -18.31
CA TRP A 106 12.64 -0.69 -17.22
C TRP A 106 12.98 0.79 -17.38
N GLU A 107 14.11 1.13 -18.00
CA GLU A 107 14.46 2.55 -18.19
C GLU A 107 13.42 3.26 -19.07
N HIS A 108 13.03 2.61 -20.17
CA HIS A 108 12.00 3.12 -21.08
C HIS A 108 10.61 3.06 -20.45
N GLU A 109 10.25 1.93 -19.84
CA GLU A 109 8.95 1.76 -19.19
C GLU A 109 8.76 2.72 -18.01
N GLY A 110 9.79 2.89 -17.19
CA GLY A 110 9.79 3.85 -16.09
C GLY A 110 9.70 5.30 -16.56
N ALA A 111 10.32 5.64 -17.70
CA ALA A 111 10.14 6.96 -18.31
C ALA A 111 8.71 7.18 -18.80
N ARG A 112 8.11 6.17 -19.44
CA ARG A 112 6.71 6.19 -19.88
C ARG A 112 5.76 6.39 -18.69
N GLN A 113 5.95 5.64 -17.60
CA GLN A 113 5.12 5.77 -16.39
C GLN A 113 5.26 7.14 -15.70
N ARG A 114 6.45 7.76 -15.75
CA ARG A 114 6.64 9.15 -15.26
C ARG A 114 5.84 10.15 -16.09
N LEU A 115 5.90 10.06 -17.41
CA LEU A 115 5.09 10.92 -18.30
C LEU A 115 3.59 10.72 -18.08
N GLU A 116 3.12 9.48 -17.90
CA GLU A 116 1.73 9.20 -17.55
C GLU A 116 1.32 9.81 -16.21
N THR A 117 2.22 9.76 -15.22
CA THR A 117 2.02 10.37 -13.91
C THR A 117 1.94 11.90 -14.01
N ASP A 118 2.82 12.53 -14.78
CA ASP A 118 2.82 13.98 -14.92
C ASP A 118 1.58 14.47 -15.68
N ALA A 119 1.20 13.79 -16.77
CA ALA A 119 -0.05 14.08 -17.47
C ALA A 119 -1.28 13.85 -16.57
N PHE A 120 -1.25 12.86 -15.67
CA PHE A 120 -2.29 12.68 -14.66
C PHE A 120 -2.35 13.87 -13.71
N ARG A 121 -1.21 14.31 -13.17
CA ARG A 121 -1.12 15.45 -12.24
C ARG A 121 -1.60 16.74 -12.89
N GLU A 122 -1.29 16.98 -14.16
CA GLU A 122 -1.78 18.14 -14.90
C GLU A 122 -3.32 18.17 -14.96
N ARG A 123 -3.95 17.04 -15.31
CA ARG A 123 -5.43 16.94 -15.33
C ARG A 123 -6.04 17.06 -13.94
N LEU A 124 -5.35 16.55 -12.92
CA LEU A 124 -5.76 16.70 -11.53
C LEU A 124 -5.71 18.18 -11.12
N GLU A 125 -4.62 18.88 -11.42
CA GLU A 125 -4.43 20.30 -11.12
C GLU A 125 -5.42 21.18 -11.89
N GLU A 126 -5.71 20.87 -13.16
CA GLU A 126 -6.75 21.58 -13.93
C GLU A 126 -8.12 21.54 -13.23
N ARG A 127 -8.42 20.43 -12.55
CA ARG A 127 -9.70 20.22 -11.87
C ARG A 127 -9.72 20.75 -10.45
N TRP A 128 -8.68 20.42 -9.67
CA TRP A 128 -8.61 20.60 -8.23
C TRP A 128 -7.68 21.73 -7.80
N GLY A 129 -6.97 22.35 -8.74
CA GLY A 129 -5.88 23.30 -8.49
C GLY A 129 -6.30 24.54 -7.69
N GLU A 130 -7.54 25.02 -7.85
CA GLU A 130 -8.06 26.12 -7.03
C GLU A 130 -8.05 25.75 -5.53
N GLY A 131 -8.56 24.57 -5.17
CA GLY A 131 -8.55 24.07 -3.79
C GLY A 131 -7.15 23.74 -3.29
N LEU A 132 -6.33 23.09 -4.12
CA LEU A 132 -4.94 22.75 -3.77
C LEU A 132 -4.09 24.01 -3.56
N MET A 133 -4.25 25.04 -4.40
CA MET A 133 -3.58 26.34 -4.26
C MET A 133 -3.94 27.01 -2.93
N LEU A 134 -5.23 27.05 -2.58
CA LEU A 134 -5.69 27.63 -1.32
C LEU A 134 -5.10 26.86 -0.12
N LEU A 135 -5.05 25.53 -0.18
CA LEU A 135 -4.49 24.71 0.89
C LEU A 135 -2.96 24.88 1.02
N ARG A 136 -2.23 24.98 -0.10
CA ARG A 136 -0.79 25.31 -0.13
C ARG A 136 -0.54 26.70 0.46
N MET A 137 -1.33 27.70 0.09
CA MET A 137 -1.25 29.05 0.63
C MET A 137 -1.50 29.06 2.15
N LEU A 138 -2.53 28.36 2.61
CA LEU A 138 -2.84 28.21 4.04
C LEU A 138 -1.65 27.63 4.81
N LEU A 139 -1.05 26.55 4.30
CA LEU A 139 0.14 25.92 4.89
C LEU A 139 1.30 26.90 5.02
N THR A 140 1.59 27.67 3.98
CA THR A 140 2.65 28.69 4.00
C THR A 140 2.39 29.74 5.08
N CYS A 141 1.18 30.32 5.12
CA CYS A 141 0.81 31.31 6.15
C CYS A 141 0.93 30.73 7.57
N CYS A 142 0.41 29.51 7.80
CA CYS A 142 0.50 28.86 9.10
C CYS A 142 1.95 28.61 9.52
N ARG A 143 2.84 28.21 8.59
CA ARG A 143 4.29 28.05 8.86
C ARG A 143 4.95 29.36 9.27
N GLU A 144 4.63 30.46 8.61
CA GLU A 144 5.16 31.78 8.93
C GLU A 144 4.70 32.24 10.33
N ILE A 145 3.40 32.10 10.62
CA ILE A 145 2.83 32.38 11.95
C ILE A 145 3.53 31.53 13.01
N GLY A 146 3.68 30.22 12.76
CA GLY A 146 4.34 29.29 13.68
C GLY A 146 5.81 29.65 13.94
N ALA A 147 6.57 29.96 12.89
CA ALA A 147 7.96 30.38 13.00
C ALA A 147 8.10 31.68 13.81
N SER A 148 7.18 32.63 13.60
CA SER A 148 7.13 33.88 14.35
C SER A 148 6.78 33.66 15.82
N ALA A 149 5.77 32.83 16.11
CA ALA A 149 5.40 32.43 17.47
C ALA A 149 6.54 31.71 18.21
N HIS A 150 7.28 30.84 17.53
CA HIS A 150 8.45 30.16 18.06
C HIS A 150 9.58 31.13 18.44
N LYS A 151 9.89 32.10 17.56
CA LYS A 151 10.86 33.17 17.87
C LYS A 151 10.44 33.97 19.10
N SER A 152 9.15 34.28 19.23
CA SER A 152 8.60 34.98 20.40
C SER A 152 8.64 34.13 21.69
N LEU A 153 8.58 32.80 21.59
CA LEU A 153 8.74 31.89 22.73
C LEU A 153 10.16 31.99 23.30
N GLY A 154 11.19 31.90 22.45
CA GLY A 154 12.59 31.97 22.89
C GLY A 154 13.00 33.31 23.53
N ARG A 155 12.27 34.39 23.25
CA ARG A 155 12.48 35.72 23.85
C ARG A 155 11.67 35.96 25.12
N SER A 156 10.67 35.14 25.39
CA SER A 156 9.71 35.36 26.48
C SER A 156 10.29 34.94 27.83
N LYS A 157 10.26 35.85 28.82
CA LYS A 157 10.60 35.55 30.22
C LYS A 157 9.42 35.04 31.06
N LYS A 158 8.24 34.88 30.46
CA LYS A 158 7.03 34.41 31.17
C LYS A 158 7.13 32.91 31.45
N VAL A 159 7.39 32.56 32.70
CA VAL A 159 7.48 31.16 33.17
C VAL A 159 6.10 30.50 33.26
N ALA A 160 5.05 31.24 33.65
CA ALA A 160 3.73 30.69 33.95
C ALA A 160 2.96 30.02 32.80
N THR A 161 3.48 30.04 31.57
CA THR A 161 2.87 29.39 30.39
C THR A 161 3.93 28.74 29.49
N ALA A 162 5.11 28.47 30.05
CA ALA A 162 6.27 28.06 29.28
C ALA A 162 6.06 26.68 28.66
N TYR A 163 5.58 25.72 29.44
CA TYR A 163 5.31 24.36 28.96
C TYR A 163 4.18 24.34 27.94
N ARG A 164 3.07 25.04 28.21
CA ARG A 164 1.91 25.11 27.32
C ARG A 164 2.29 25.67 25.95
N ARG A 165 3.02 26.79 25.92
CA ARG A 165 3.49 27.37 24.65
C ARG A 165 4.52 26.49 23.96
N HIS A 166 5.38 25.79 24.70
CA HIS A 166 6.33 24.84 24.15
C HIS A 166 5.62 23.67 23.45
N VAL A 167 4.67 23.05 24.13
CA VAL A 167 3.88 21.93 23.60
C VAL A 167 3.08 22.36 22.37
N LEU A 168 2.33 23.47 22.45
CA LEU A 168 1.55 23.97 21.31
C LEU A 168 2.41 24.29 20.10
N CYS A 169 3.62 24.84 20.31
CA CYS A 169 4.56 25.10 19.22
C CYS A 169 5.04 23.81 18.53
N ARG A 170 5.27 22.73 19.30
CA ARG A 170 5.65 21.41 18.77
C ARG A 170 4.49 20.75 18.02
N LEU A 171 3.28 20.78 18.59
CA LEU A 171 2.07 20.26 17.96
C LEU A 171 1.77 20.98 16.65
N HIS A 172 1.90 22.31 16.63
CA HIS A 172 1.72 23.12 15.42
C HIS A 172 2.76 22.79 14.34
N ALA A 173 4.04 22.68 14.70
CA ALA A 173 5.09 22.30 13.75
C ALA A 173 4.81 20.91 13.15
N ARG A 174 4.40 19.94 13.96
CA ARG A 174 4.01 18.59 13.50
C ARG A 174 2.77 18.65 12.60
N THR A 175 1.80 19.52 12.93
CA THR A 175 0.61 19.75 12.10
C THR A 175 0.98 20.25 10.72
N CYS A 176 1.87 21.24 10.61
CA CYS A 176 2.34 21.75 9.32
C CYS A 176 3.06 20.68 8.50
N GLN A 177 3.79 19.77 9.14
CA GLN A 177 4.43 18.64 8.45
C GLN A 177 3.40 17.65 7.92
N VAL A 178 2.44 17.23 8.75
CA VAL A 178 1.39 16.29 8.33
C VAL A 178 0.47 16.91 7.27
N ALA A 179 0.19 18.21 7.33
CA ALA A 179 -0.56 18.91 6.29
C ALA A 179 0.17 18.88 4.94
N GLU A 180 1.50 18.98 4.91
CA GLU A 180 2.30 18.81 3.69
C GLU A 180 2.27 17.37 3.17
N GLU A 181 2.29 16.37 4.06
CA GLU A 181 2.08 14.96 3.70
C GLU A 181 0.70 14.77 3.04
N VAL A 182 -0.36 15.39 3.60
CA VAL A 182 -1.71 15.37 3.02
C VAL A 182 -1.74 16.00 1.64
N ILE A 183 -1.22 17.22 1.49
CA ILE A 183 -1.18 17.94 0.20
C ILE A 183 -0.43 17.11 -0.84
N THR A 184 0.73 16.56 -0.48
CA THR A 184 1.54 15.71 -1.37
C THR A 184 0.73 14.50 -1.86
N LEU A 185 0.01 13.81 -0.97
CA LEU A 185 -0.83 12.67 -1.35
C LEU A 185 -2.00 13.10 -2.25
N MET A 186 -2.63 14.24 -1.95
CA MET A 186 -3.72 14.79 -2.75
C MET A 186 -3.25 15.16 -4.16
N GLU A 187 -2.13 15.87 -4.32
CA GLU A 187 -1.51 16.21 -5.61
C GLU A 187 -1.15 14.98 -6.45
N ASN A 188 -1.08 13.82 -5.80
CA ASN A 188 -0.79 12.54 -6.42
C ASN A 188 -2.04 11.68 -6.67
N GLY A 189 -3.24 12.16 -6.35
CA GLY A 189 -4.50 11.42 -6.52
C GLY A 189 -4.65 10.27 -5.54
N LEU A 190 -4.07 10.38 -4.33
CA LEU A 190 -4.09 9.36 -3.29
C LEU A 190 -4.98 9.80 -2.11
N ALA A 191 -6.26 10.03 -2.39
CA ALA A 191 -7.23 10.58 -1.44
C ALA A 191 -7.38 9.76 -0.15
N ASP A 192 -7.42 8.44 -0.25
CA ASP A 192 -7.55 7.56 0.92
C ASP A 192 -6.31 7.65 1.83
N GLY A 193 -5.12 7.74 1.24
CA GLY A 193 -3.88 8.00 1.97
C GLY A 193 -3.85 9.39 2.62
N ALA A 194 -4.35 10.41 1.91
CA ALA A 194 -4.50 11.76 2.44
C ALA A 194 -5.45 11.79 3.65
N MET A 195 -6.58 11.08 3.58
CA MET A 195 -7.52 10.97 4.70
C MET A 195 -6.93 10.21 5.89
N ALA A 196 -6.13 9.18 5.62
CA ALA A 196 -5.37 8.48 6.65
C ALA A 196 -4.37 9.40 7.38
N ARG A 197 -3.75 10.35 6.68
CA ARG A 197 -2.90 11.39 7.29
C ARG A 197 -3.72 12.43 8.05
N TRP A 198 -4.88 12.81 7.55
CA TRP A 198 -5.81 13.69 8.27
C TRP A 198 -6.20 13.12 9.64
N ARG A 199 -6.31 11.80 9.80
CA ARG A 199 -6.51 11.16 11.12
C ARG A 199 -5.49 11.65 12.17
N THR A 200 -4.22 11.79 11.77
CA THR A 200 -3.18 12.32 12.64
C THR A 200 -3.36 13.82 12.89
N LEU A 201 -3.80 14.61 11.91
CA LEU A 201 -4.16 16.02 12.14
C LEU A 201 -5.28 16.15 13.17
N HIS A 202 -6.29 15.28 13.11
CA HIS A 202 -7.40 15.24 14.06
C HIS A 202 -6.92 14.92 15.48
N GLU A 203 -6.03 13.92 15.64
CA GLU A 203 -5.40 13.62 16.94
C GLU A 203 -4.62 14.82 17.48
N LEU A 204 -3.82 15.48 16.62
CA LEU A 204 -3.08 16.68 16.99
C LEU A 204 -4.01 17.83 17.40
N ALA A 205 -5.12 18.03 16.70
CA ALA A 205 -6.11 19.06 17.02
C ALA A 205 -6.74 18.83 18.38
N VAL A 206 -7.17 17.59 18.65
CA VAL A 206 -7.73 17.20 19.96
C VAL A 206 -6.74 17.43 21.09
N VAL A 207 -5.48 17.00 20.93
CA VAL A 207 -4.45 17.21 21.95
C VAL A 207 -4.15 18.71 22.13
N ALA A 208 -4.02 19.46 21.03
CA ALA A 208 -3.76 20.90 21.08
C ALA A 208 -4.89 21.66 21.81
N ALA A 209 -6.15 21.33 21.53
CA ALA A 209 -7.30 21.92 22.19
C ALA A 209 -7.31 21.64 23.70
N VAL A 210 -7.06 20.38 24.11
CA VAL A 210 -6.96 20.02 25.54
C VAL A 210 -5.84 20.78 26.25
N ILE A 211 -4.65 20.87 25.61
CA ILE A 211 -3.51 21.61 26.15
C ILE A 211 -3.78 23.12 26.22
N ALA A 212 -4.44 23.68 25.21
CA ALA A 212 -4.75 25.11 25.15
C ALA A 212 -5.77 25.51 26.23
N ALA A 213 -6.78 24.67 26.47
CA ALA A 213 -7.80 24.88 27.50
C ALA A 213 -7.27 24.70 28.94
N GLY A 214 -6.19 23.91 29.11
CA GLY A 214 -5.57 23.65 30.39
C GLY A 214 -4.55 24.70 30.87
N ASP A 215 -4.00 24.45 32.04
CA ASP A 215 -2.92 25.23 32.64
C ASP A 215 -1.53 24.71 32.23
N ASP A 216 -0.48 25.37 32.74
CA ASP A 216 0.91 24.98 32.43
C ASP A 216 1.28 23.64 33.08
N SER A 217 0.62 23.24 34.16
CA SER A 217 0.82 21.96 34.82
C SER A 217 0.31 20.79 33.97
N LEU A 218 -0.83 20.95 33.29
CA LEU A 218 -1.31 19.97 32.31
C LEU A 218 -0.31 19.78 31.16
N ALA A 219 0.29 20.88 30.68
CA ALA A 219 1.30 20.82 29.62
C ALA A 219 2.60 20.17 30.10
N GLU A 220 3.02 20.40 31.34
CA GLU A 220 4.13 19.69 31.97
C GLU A 220 3.85 18.19 32.09
N ARG A 221 2.64 17.82 32.54
CA ARG A 221 2.18 16.42 32.60
C ARG A 221 2.26 15.74 31.24
N TYR A 222 1.86 16.43 30.17
CA TYR A 222 1.95 15.91 28.80
C TYR A 222 3.40 15.62 28.40
N LEU A 223 4.35 16.52 28.74
CA LEU A 223 5.77 16.32 28.45
C LEU A 223 6.37 15.16 29.27
N ASP A 224 6.05 15.11 30.56
CA ASP A 224 6.54 14.06 31.47
C ASP A 224 6.00 12.66 31.09
N HIS A 225 4.91 12.58 30.33
CA HIS A 225 4.25 11.32 29.96
C HIS A 225 5.05 10.50 28.94
N ASP A 226 6.00 11.13 28.25
CA ASP A 226 6.99 10.43 27.43
C ASP A 226 7.72 9.32 28.20
N ALA A 227 7.93 9.49 29.52
CA ALA A 227 8.50 8.46 30.38
C ALA A 227 7.65 7.17 30.43
N VAL A 228 6.32 7.29 30.37
CA VAL A 228 5.39 6.15 30.35
C VAL A 228 5.48 5.43 29.01
N ASP A 229 5.50 6.18 27.90
CA ASP A 229 5.58 5.62 26.55
C ASP A 229 6.93 4.93 26.30
N LEU A 230 8.05 5.56 26.68
CA LEU A 230 9.38 4.97 26.53
C LEU A 230 9.55 3.69 27.35
N LYS A 231 9.03 3.66 28.58
CA LYS A 231 9.05 2.46 29.42
C LYS A 231 8.25 1.33 28.76
N LYS A 232 7.03 1.63 28.28
CA LYS A 232 6.19 0.66 27.59
C LYS A 232 6.85 0.13 26.32
N GLN A 233 7.45 0.99 25.51
CA GLN A 233 8.17 0.58 24.31
C GLN A 233 9.35 -0.34 24.62
N ALA A 234 10.12 -0.07 25.67
CA ALA A 234 11.21 -0.94 26.08
C ALA A 234 10.73 -2.32 26.56
N ASP A 235 9.61 -2.36 27.29
CA ASP A 235 8.97 -3.61 27.70
C ASP A 235 8.44 -4.41 26.52
N ASP A 236 7.71 -3.77 25.62
CA ASP A 236 7.17 -4.41 24.41
C ASP A 236 8.30 -4.92 23.52
N HIS A 237 9.39 -4.16 23.38
CA HIS A 237 10.60 -4.59 22.65
C HIS A 237 11.17 -5.89 23.22
N ASP A 238 11.43 -5.93 24.53
CA ASP A 238 12.03 -7.12 25.16
C ASP A 238 11.08 -8.30 25.19
N LEU A 239 9.77 -8.06 25.29
CA LEU A 239 8.75 -9.10 25.25
C LEU A 239 8.59 -9.72 23.84
N THR A 240 8.75 -8.93 22.78
CA THR A 240 8.38 -9.35 21.41
C THR A 240 9.59 -9.62 20.52
N LEU A 241 10.63 -8.79 20.55
CA LEU A 241 11.77 -8.89 19.65
C LEU A 241 12.91 -9.73 20.20
N ALA A 242 13.11 -9.74 21.53
CA ALA A 242 14.16 -10.57 22.13
C ALA A 242 13.94 -12.08 21.90
N PRO A 243 12.71 -12.63 21.98
CA PRO A 243 12.44 -14.01 21.59
C PRO A 243 12.69 -14.32 20.11
N LEU A 244 12.68 -13.30 19.25
CA LEU A 244 12.97 -13.42 17.81
C LEU A 244 14.47 -13.28 17.48
N GLY A 245 15.34 -13.19 18.49
CA GLY A 245 16.80 -13.10 18.32
C GLY A 245 17.34 -11.67 18.23
N HIS A 246 16.51 -10.64 18.40
CA HIS A 246 17.00 -9.27 18.51
C HIS A 246 17.62 -9.02 19.90
N PRO A 247 18.71 -8.24 20.03
CA PRO A 247 19.29 -7.93 21.34
C PRO A 247 18.30 -7.17 22.22
N PRO A 248 18.07 -7.55 23.49
CA PRO A 248 17.19 -6.82 24.39
C PRO A 248 17.73 -5.41 24.68
N VAL A 249 16.86 -4.53 25.15
CA VAL A 249 17.23 -3.18 25.61
C VAL A 249 18.33 -3.29 26.66
N ALA A 250 19.42 -2.55 26.45
CA ALA A 250 20.59 -2.60 27.33
C ALA A 250 20.22 -2.32 28.79
N LYS A 251 20.79 -3.09 29.73
CA LYS A 251 20.48 -3.00 31.17
C LYS A 251 20.61 -1.58 31.73
N ALA A 252 21.60 -0.81 31.28
CA ALA A 252 21.79 0.58 31.70
C ALA A 252 20.64 1.48 31.24
N THR A 253 20.25 1.38 29.96
CA THR A 253 19.10 2.10 29.39
C THR A 253 17.81 1.72 30.11
N ARG A 254 17.57 0.42 30.33
CA ARG A 254 16.39 -0.07 31.05
C ARG A 254 16.30 0.50 32.47
N ARG A 255 17.42 0.53 33.21
CA ARG A 255 17.48 1.16 34.54
C ARG A 255 17.19 2.66 34.50
N ALA A 256 17.66 3.37 33.47
CA ALA A 256 17.38 4.79 33.31
C ALA A 256 15.90 5.05 33.01
N LEU A 257 15.31 4.28 32.09
CA LEU A 257 13.87 4.36 31.76
C LEU A 257 12.98 4.06 32.97
N GLU A 258 13.29 2.99 33.72
CA GLU A 258 12.55 2.63 34.93
C GLU A 258 12.63 3.73 35.99
N LYS A 259 13.82 4.32 36.18
CA LYS A 259 13.99 5.45 37.11
C LYS A 259 13.12 6.63 36.71
N THR A 260 13.15 7.05 35.44
CA THR A 260 12.35 8.17 34.95
C THR A 260 10.85 7.88 35.07
N TYR A 261 10.42 6.65 34.75
CA TYR A 261 9.04 6.21 34.93
C TYR A 261 8.58 6.31 36.39
N VAL A 262 9.33 5.72 37.33
CA VAL A 262 8.99 5.76 38.77
C VAL A 262 8.93 7.20 39.27
N GLN A 263 9.84 8.08 38.82
CA GLN A 263 9.81 9.50 39.17
C GLN A 263 8.56 10.20 38.64
N ALA A 264 8.16 9.93 37.39
CA ALA A 264 6.95 10.50 36.80
C ALA A 264 5.68 10.03 37.52
N ILE A 265 5.58 8.74 37.87
CA ILE A 265 4.46 8.20 38.65
C ILE A 265 4.43 8.78 40.07
N ALA A 266 5.58 8.94 40.72
CA ALA A 266 5.65 9.56 42.04
C ALA A 266 5.23 11.04 42.01
N LYS A 267 5.53 11.76 40.92
CA LYS A 267 5.16 13.16 40.72
C LYS A 267 3.67 13.35 40.43
N HIS A 268 3.10 12.53 39.56
CA HIS A 268 1.74 12.74 39.00
C HIS A 268 0.67 11.77 39.50
N GLY A 269 1.06 10.76 40.28
CA GLY A 269 0.18 9.73 40.82
C GLY A 269 0.00 8.50 39.93
N PRO A 270 -0.67 7.46 40.44
CA PRO A 270 -0.75 6.15 39.78
C PRO A 270 -1.55 6.13 38.47
N ASP A 271 -2.54 7.02 38.33
CA ASP A 271 -3.40 7.11 37.13
C ASP A 271 -2.62 7.60 35.89
N PHE A 272 -1.48 8.27 36.11
CA PHE A 272 -0.58 8.78 35.08
C PHE A 272 -0.01 7.68 34.16
N GLY A 273 0.14 6.45 34.67
CA GLY A 273 0.66 5.31 33.90
C GLY A 273 -0.27 4.75 32.82
N SER A 274 -1.48 5.30 32.68
CA SER A 274 -2.39 4.92 31.59
C SER A 274 -2.06 5.64 30.27
N PRO A 275 -2.49 5.14 29.09
CA PRO A 275 -2.11 5.72 27.78
C PRO A 275 -2.41 7.21 27.59
N TYR A 276 -3.38 7.77 28.32
CA TYR A 276 -3.70 9.20 28.32
C TYR A 276 -3.70 9.76 29.75
N GLY A 277 -2.90 9.16 30.64
CA GLY A 277 -2.87 9.48 32.06
C GLY A 277 -2.48 10.93 32.35
N TRP A 278 -1.74 11.58 31.45
CA TRP A 278 -1.44 13.02 31.53
C TRP A 278 -2.69 13.90 31.57
N ALA A 279 -3.80 13.46 30.95
CA ALA A 279 -5.07 14.18 30.89
C ALA A 279 -6.07 13.75 31.97
N ALA A 280 -5.70 12.82 32.88
CA ALA A 280 -6.62 12.21 33.83
C ALA A 280 -7.36 13.22 34.71
N GLU A 281 -6.63 14.22 35.21
CA GLU A 281 -7.21 15.29 36.04
C GLU A 281 -8.06 16.26 35.22
N ALA A 282 -7.56 16.69 34.05
CA ALA A 282 -8.29 17.61 33.16
C ALA A 282 -9.63 17.03 32.67
N VAL A 283 -9.69 15.71 32.47
CA VAL A 283 -10.89 15.00 32.00
C VAL A 283 -11.73 14.46 33.17
N GLY A 284 -11.20 14.47 34.41
CA GLY A 284 -11.87 13.92 35.59
C GLY A 284 -12.04 12.40 35.55
N LYS A 285 -11.09 11.66 34.96
CA LYS A 285 -11.17 10.21 34.76
C LYS A 285 -9.81 9.53 34.98
N LYS A 286 -9.77 8.50 35.83
CA LYS A 286 -8.54 7.76 36.18
C LYS A 286 -7.80 7.13 34.99
N ARG A 287 -8.55 6.66 34.00
CA ARG A 287 -8.00 6.05 32.77
C ARG A 287 -8.70 6.65 31.56
N PRO A 288 -8.26 7.84 31.10
CA PRO A 288 -8.86 8.47 29.93
C PRO A 288 -8.63 7.64 28.67
N THR A 289 -9.56 7.77 27.74
CA THR A 289 -9.48 7.24 26.38
C THR A 289 -9.43 8.39 25.40
N PHE A 290 -8.98 8.16 24.16
CA PHE A 290 -9.01 9.20 23.13
C PHE A 290 -10.41 9.81 22.93
N ARG A 291 -11.47 9.02 23.09
CA ARG A 291 -12.85 9.51 23.03
C ARG A 291 -13.17 10.50 24.15
N ASP A 292 -12.63 10.29 25.34
CA ASP A 292 -12.79 11.24 26.45
C ASP A 292 -12.05 12.54 26.15
N LEU A 293 -10.87 12.48 25.53
CA LEU A 293 -10.13 13.66 25.05
C LEU A 293 -10.90 14.40 23.95
N GLN A 294 -11.50 13.68 22.99
CA GLN A 294 -12.35 14.29 21.97
C GLN A 294 -13.53 15.05 22.58
N LYS A 295 -14.13 14.51 23.64
CA LYS A 295 -15.23 15.19 24.36
C LYS A 295 -14.72 16.44 25.08
N ALA A 296 -13.56 16.37 25.72
CA ALA A 296 -12.94 17.51 26.38
C ALA A 296 -12.54 18.63 25.40
N ALA A 297 -12.17 18.27 24.17
CA ALA A 297 -11.83 19.20 23.08
C ALA A 297 -13.05 19.74 22.29
N ASP A 298 -14.29 19.40 22.67
CA ASP A 298 -15.50 19.69 21.89
C ASP A 298 -15.46 19.17 20.42
N HIS A 299 -14.74 18.07 20.20
CA HIS A 299 -14.53 17.44 18.89
C HIS A 299 -15.33 16.14 18.71
N ALA A 300 -16.36 15.93 19.53
CA ALA A 300 -17.21 14.74 19.45
C ALA A 300 -17.98 14.65 18.11
N SER A 301 -18.29 15.79 17.49
CA SER A 301 -18.95 15.87 16.18
C SER A 301 -18.11 15.25 15.05
N GLN A 302 -16.77 15.26 15.19
CA GLN A 302 -15.84 14.73 14.18
C GLN A 302 -15.53 13.24 14.37
N SER A 303 -16.06 12.58 15.41
CA SER A 303 -15.78 11.16 15.68
C SER A 303 -16.20 10.22 14.55
N ALA A 304 -17.25 10.55 13.79
CA ALA A 304 -17.68 9.76 12.64
C ALA A 304 -16.65 9.82 11.48
N ALA A 305 -16.22 11.02 11.11
CA ALA A 305 -15.18 11.23 10.09
C ALA A 305 -13.85 10.58 10.52
N TYR A 306 -13.45 10.74 11.78
CA TYR A 306 -12.27 10.07 12.35
C TYR A 306 -12.32 8.54 12.22
N LYS A 307 -13.49 7.94 12.48
CA LYS A 307 -13.69 6.50 12.34
C LYS A 307 -13.60 6.05 10.89
N ILE A 308 -14.15 6.83 9.95
CA ILE A 308 -14.05 6.57 8.51
C ILE A 308 -12.59 6.66 8.05
N ALA A 309 -11.85 7.70 8.46
CA ALA A 309 -10.42 7.82 8.17
C ALA A 309 -9.63 6.62 8.69
N SER A 310 -9.95 6.14 9.90
CA SER A 310 -9.30 4.96 10.50
C SER A 310 -9.53 3.69 9.69
N HIS A 311 -10.69 3.54 9.04
CA HIS A 311 -10.98 2.35 8.22
C HIS A 311 -10.02 2.20 7.05
N THR A 312 -9.57 3.29 6.42
CA THR A 312 -8.63 3.24 5.28
C THR A 312 -7.24 2.69 5.64
N ILE A 313 -6.92 2.59 6.93
CA ILE A 313 -5.61 2.13 7.45
C ILE A 313 -5.69 0.69 7.95
N HIS A 314 -6.85 0.25 8.43
CA HIS A 314 -7.03 -1.10 8.96
C HIS A 314 -7.41 -2.08 7.85
N ALA A 315 -6.77 -3.25 7.83
CA ALA A 315 -7.11 -4.37 6.94
C ALA A 315 -8.48 -5.03 7.25
N GLY A 316 -9.39 -4.33 7.91
CA GLY A 316 -10.76 -4.78 8.10
C GLY A 316 -11.57 -4.65 6.81
N ALA A 317 -12.65 -5.43 6.68
CA ALA A 317 -13.49 -5.45 5.48
C ALA A 317 -13.88 -4.04 5.00
N ARG A 318 -14.23 -3.13 5.92
CA ARG A 318 -14.59 -1.76 5.56
C ARG A 318 -13.45 -0.97 4.92
N GLY A 319 -12.18 -1.18 5.30
CA GLY A 319 -11.03 -0.53 4.68
C GLY A 319 -10.71 -1.04 3.27
N VAL A 320 -11.04 -2.31 3.00
CA VAL A 320 -10.87 -2.91 1.68
C VAL A 320 -11.93 -2.41 0.69
N PHE A 321 -13.18 -2.29 1.15
CA PHE A 321 -14.35 -2.03 0.29
C PHE A 321 -14.82 -0.56 0.26
N PHE A 322 -14.56 0.24 1.31
CA PHE A 322 -14.92 1.67 1.31
C PHE A 322 -13.71 2.50 0.91
N ARG A 323 -13.85 3.29 -0.16
CA ARG A 323 -12.80 4.20 -0.65
C ARG A 323 -13.38 5.53 -1.06
N LEU A 324 -12.74 6.63 -0.65
CA LEU A 324 -13.08 7.98 -1.11
C LEU A 324 -12.90 8.13 -2.62
N SER A 325 -11.98 7.34 -3.17
CA SER A 325 -11.65 7.31 -4.60
C SER A 325 -12.73 6.61 -5.46
N ASP A 326 -13.70 5.90 -4.88
CA ASP A 326 -14.77 5.19 -5.61
C ASP A 326 -16.03 6.07 -5.76
N LEU A 327 -16.08 6.87 -6.83
CA LEU A 327 -17.16 7.82 -7.09
C LEU A 327 -18.57 7.20 -7.12
N ASN A 328 -18.68 5.96 -7.58
CA ASN A 328 -19.96 5.30 -7.86
C ASN A 328 -20.27 4.17 -6.86
N ASN A 329 -19.42 3.99 -5.84
CA ASN A 329 -19.50 2.84 -4.93
C ASN A 329 -19.62 1.51 -5.71
N SER A 330 -18.85 1.42 -6.79
CA SER A 330 -18.84 0.27 -7.71
C SER A 330 -18.25 -0.98 -7.06
N GLY A 331 -17.48 -0.81 -5.98
CA GLY A 331 -16.74 -1.89 -5.35
C GLY A 331 -15.53 -2.37 -6.16
N ALA A 332 -15.20 -1.65 -7.24
CA ALA A 332 -14.06 -1.99 -8.08
C ALA A 332 -12.73 -1.71 -7.33
N PRO A 333 -11.73 -2.60 -7.41
CA PRO A 333 -10.46 -2.38 -6.77
C PRO A 333 -9.70 -1.24 -7.46
N ILE A 334 -9.28 -0.23 -6.67
CA ILE A 334 -8.47 0.90 -7.16
C ILE A 334 -7.02 0.66 -6.75
N ALA A 335 -6.16 0.24 -7.69
CA ALA A 335 -4.76 -0.07 -7.38
C ALA A 335 -3.81 1.14 -7.48
N GLY A 336 -4.27 2.27 -8.03
CA GLY A 336 -3.42 3.41 -8.35
C GLY A 336 -4.10 4.76 -8.13
N ARG A 337 -3.52 5.79 -8.73
CA ARG A 337 -3.93 7.19 -8.62
C ARG A 337 -5.36 7.39 -9.11
N CYS A 338 -6.15 8.17 -8.39
CA CYS A 338 -7.53 8.50 -8.73
C CYS A 338 -7.78 10.01 -8.69
N ASN A 339 -8.63 10.51 -9.58
CA ASN A 339 -9.02 11.92 -9.63
C ASN A 339 -10.13 12.29 -8.62
N ALA A 340 -10.59 11.34 -7.81
CA ALA A 340 -11.74 11.49 -6.91
C ALA A 340 -11.33 11.53 -5.45
N GLY A 341 -12.22 12.05 -4.60
CA GLY A 341 -12.10 11.94 -3.15
C GLY A 341 -11.25 13.01 -2.47
N LEU A 342 -10.80 14.04 -3.20
CA LEU A 342 -9.93 15.09 -2.63
C LEU A 342 -10.68 16.08 -1.72
N ALA A 343 -12.00 16.19 -1.82
CA ALA A 343 -12.74 17.25 -1.14
C ALA A 343 -12.73 17.14 0.40
N GLU A 344 -12.99 15.93 0.90
CA GLU A 344 -13.01 15.66 2.35
C GLU A 344 -11.63 15.88 3.01
N PRO A 345 -10.52 15.26 2.56
CA PRO A 345 -9.21 15.51 3.16
C PRO A 345 -8.77 16.97 2.99
N GLY A 346 -9.12 17.63 1.88
CA GLY A 346 -8.79 19.03 1.65
C GLY A 346 -9.44 19.98 2.67
N GLY A 347 -10.76 19.89 2.81
CA GLY A 347 -11.49 20.72 3.78
C GLY A 347 -11.14 20.41 5.22
N ALA A 348 -11.02 19.13 5.57
CA ALA A 348 -10.71 18.72 6.94
C ALA A 348 -9.28 19.12 7.37
N THR A 349 -8.33 19.12 6.43
CA THR A 349 -6.96 19.63 6.66
C THR A 349 -6.94 21.14 6.85
N ALA A 350 -7.69 21.89 6.03
CA ALA A 350 -7.79 23.34 6.17
C ALA A 350 -8.30 23.75 7.56
N SER A 351 -9.34 23.05 8.04
CA SER A 351 -9.90 23.26 9.38
C SER A 351 -8.89 22.97 10.48
N ALA A 352 -8.29 21.77 10.51
CA ALA A 352 -7.35 21.38 11.56
C ALA A 352 -6.11 22.29 11.62
N LEU A 353 -5.57 22.66 10.46
CA LEU A 353 -4.40 23.53 10.38
C LEU A 353 -4.70 24.94 10.92
N THR A 354 -5.87 25.48 10.60
CA THR A 354 -6.32 26.79 11.09
C THR A 354 -6.56 26.77 12.60
N GLU A 355 -7.24 25.73 13.08
CA GLU A 355 -7.60 25.57 14.49
C GLU A 355 -6.35 25.50 15.38
N ILE A 356 -5.39 24.63 15.04
CA ILE A 356 -4.15 24.47 15.80
C ILE A 356 -3.28 25.73 15.72
N THR A 357 -3.32 26.46 14.60
CA THR A 357 -2.67 27.77 14.48
C THR A 357 -3.29 28.80 15.43
N GLY A 358 -4.62 28.80 15.56
CA GLY A 358 -5.32 29.61 16.56
C GLY A 358 -4.89 29.28 17.99
N TRP A 359 -4.85 27.99 18.35
CA TRP A 359 -4.40 27.55 19.67
C TRP A 359 -2.97 27.96 20.01
N LEU A 360 -2.05 27.91 19.03
CA LEU A 360 -0.68 28.38 19.21
C LEU A 360 -0.61 29.87 19.57
N LEU A 361 -1.46 30.69 18.95
CA LEU A 361 -1.47 32.14 19.12
C LEU A 361 -2.07 32.54 20.49
N GLY A 362 -3.10 31.82 20.96
CA GLY A 362 -3.74 32.03 22.27
C GLY A 362 -4.54 33.33 22.38
N ASP A 363 -4.93 33.72 23.61
CA ASP A 363 -5.98 34.73 23.83
C ASP A 363 -5.54 36.20 23.71
N ARG A 364 -4.23 36.49 23.78
CA ARG A 364 -3.70 37.87 23.82
C ARG A 364 -2.99 38.21 22.52
N LEU A 365 -3.77 38.58 21.52
CA LEU A 365 -3.28 38.88 20.17
C LEU A 365 -3.08 40.38 19.96
N SER A 366 -1.96 40.74 19.31
CA SER A 366 -1.81 42.07 18.73
C SER A 366 -2.75 42.22 17.54
N PHE A 367 -3.03 43.45 17.12
CA PHE A 367 -3.81 43.71 15.91
C PHE A 367 -3.23 42.99 14.68
N GLU A 368 -1.90 43.00 14.52
CA GLU A 368 -1.21 42.26 13.45
C GLU A 368 -1.55 40.75 13.47
N ARG A 369 -1.52 40.11 14.65
CA ARG A 369 -1.90 38.69 14.78
C ARG A 369 -3.37 38.42 14.48
N LEU A 370 -4.25 39.37 14.81
CA LEU A 370 -5.67 39.27 14.45
C LEU A 370 -5.85 39.33 12.93
N VAL A 371 -5.12 40.21 12.24
CA VAL A 371 -5.14 40.29 10.77
C VAL A 371 -4.60 39.01 10.13
N GLU A 372 -3.50 38.46 10.63
CA GLU A 372 -2.97 37.17 10.17
C GLU A 372 -4.00 36.04 10.34
N LEU A 373 -4.66 35.97 11.50
CA LEU A 373 -5.68 34.97 11.78
C LEU A 373 -6.91 35.15 10.88
N GLU A 374 -7.38 36.37 10.67
CA GLU A 374 -8.47 36.68 9.73
C GLU A 374 -8.13 36.27 8.29
N CYS A 375 -6.88 36.46 7.87
CA CYS A 375 -6.41 35.98 6.57
C CYS A 375 -6.49 34.45 6.48
N VAL A 376 -5.95 33.74 7.47
CA VAL A 376 -5.99 32.27 7.56
C VAL A 376 -7.45 31.76 7.56
N LEU A 377 -8.36 32.40 8.30
CA LEU A 377 -9.79 32.06 8.34
C LEU A 377 -10.44 32.21 6.96
N LYS A 378 -10.17 33.29 6.23
CA LYS A 378 -10.68 33.50 4.87
C LYS A 378 -10.20 32.42 3.90
N ILE A 379 -8.93 32.03 3.99
CA ILE A 379 -8.38 30.97 3.14
C ILE A 379 -9.01 29.63 3.49
N ARG A 380 -9.15 29.32 4.79
CA ARG A 380 -9.84 28.13 5.29
C ARG A 380 -11.27 28.04 4.78
N ASP A 381 -12.01 29.15 4.74
CA ASP A 381 -13.39 29.14 4.27
C ASP A 381 -13.51 28.98 2.75
N ALA A 382 -12.54 29.52 2.00
CA ALA A 382 -12.50 29.40 0.56
C ALA A 382 -12.12 27.99 0.08
N ALA A 383 -11.20 27.29 0.76
CA ALA A 383 -10.65 26.03 0.28
C ALA A 383 -11.70 24.90 0.12
N PRO A 384 -12.55 24.58 1.12
CA PRO A 384 -13.61 23.59 1.01
C PRO A 384 -14.58 23.90 -0.14
N ILE A 385 -14.94 25.18 -0.33
CA ILE A 385 -15.85 25.60 -1.41
C ILE A 385 -15.24 25.28 -2.79
N ALA A 386 -13.95 25.56 -2.97
CA ALA A 386 -13.24 25.24 -4.21
C ALA A 386 -13.15 23.72 -4.44
N PHE A 387 -12.84 22.95 -3.40
CA PHE A 387 -12.83 21.49 -3.46
C PHE A 387 -14.21 20.89 -3.79
N GLU A 388 -15.29 21.37 -3.16
CA GLU A 388 -16.66 20.92 -3.42
C GLU A 388 -17.14 21.28 -4.84
N LYS A 389 -16.72 22.42 -5.36
CA LYS A 389 -16.98 22.81 -6.75
C LYS A 389 -16.31 21.84 -7.74
N ALA A 390 -15.05 21.49 -7.48
CA ALA A 390 -14.31 20.51 -8.28
C ALA A 390 -14.94 19.11 -8.21
N ASP A 391 -15.33 18.64 -7.02
CA ASP A 391 -16.01 17.36 -6.82
C ASP A 391 -17.36 17.30 -7.55
N ARG A 392 -18.17 18.36 -7.45
CA ARG A 392 -19.45 18.45 -8.18
C ARG A 392 -19.25 18.41 -9.70
N ARG A 393 -18.20 19.05 -10.22
CA ARG A 393 -17.84 18.97 -11.65
C ARG A 393 -17.45 17.54 -12.02
N LEU A 394 -16.61 16.88 -11.22
CA LEU A 394 -16.18 15.50 -11.45
C LEU A 394 -17.37 14.53 -11.51
N ARG A 395 -18.28 14.62 -10.54
CA ARG A 395 -19.48 13.78 -10.49
C ARG A 395 -20.41 14.02 -11.68
N ARG A 396 -20.48 15.26 -12.18
CA ARG A 396 -21.27 15.58 -13.38
C ARG A 396 -20.64 14.93 -14.61
N ASP A 397 -19.36 15.16 -14.83
CA ASP A 397 -18.63 14.61 -15.99
C ASP A 397 -18.69 13.08 -16.01
N GLU A 398 -18.58 12.43 -14.84
CA GLU A 398 -18.71 10.98 -14.71
C GLU A 398 -20.13 10.48 -15.06
N ARG A 399 -21.19 11.17 -14.60
CA ARG A 399 -22.58 10.81 -14.97
C ARG A 399 -22.82 10.95 -16.48
N ASP A 400 -22.29 12.00 -17.09
CA ASP A 400 -22.43 12.24 -18.53
C ASP A 400 -21.69 11.15 -19.33
N ARG A 401 -20.47 10.79 -18.89
CA ARG A 401 -19.69 9.67 -19.45
C ARG A 401 -20.43 8.34 -19.36
N GLN A 402 -21.00 8.00 -18.20
CA GLN A 402 -21.77 6.77 -18.01
C GLN A 402 -23.02 6.73 -18.90
N THR A 403 -23.71 7.86 -19.03
CA THR A 403 -24.88 7.99 -19.91
C THR A 403 -24.49 7.77 -21.38
N ALA A 404 -23.36 8.36 -21.82
CA ALA A 404 -22.84 8.18 -23.18
C ALA A 404 -22.44 6.73 -23.45
N LEU A 405 -21.78 6.06 -22.50
CA LEU A 405 -21.41 4.65 -22.59
C LEU A 405 -22.62 3.74 -22.70
N LYS A 406 -23.65 3.97 -21.88
CA LYS A 406 -24.92 3.23 -21.97
C LYS A 406 -25.55 3.38 -23.35
N LYS A 407 -25.69 4.61 -23.86
CA LYS A 407 -26.22 4.88 -25.22
C LYS A 407 -25.41 4.20 -26.33
N ARG A 408 -24.09 4.06 -26.16
CA ARG A 408 -23.22 3.37 -27.14
C ARG A 408 -23.41 1.85 -27.07
N ARG A 409 -23.51 1.28 -25.86
CA ARG A 409 -23.77 -0.15 -25.65
C ARG A 409 -25.13 -0.56 -26.21
N ASP A 410 -26.16 0.23 -25.94
CA ASP A 410 -27.52 -0.06 -26.39
C ASP A 410 -27.58 -0.05 -27.93
N ARG A 411 -26.94 0.95 -28.59
CA ARG A 411 -26.80 0.99 -30.05
C ARG A 411 -26.08 -0.23 -30.63
N TYR A 412 -24.99 -0.67 -29.99
CA TYR A 412 -24.25 -1.85 -30.43
C TYR A 412 -25.09 -3.14 -30.32
N GLN A 413 -25.85 -3.29 -29.23
CA GLN A 413 -26.76 -4.43 -29.05
C GLN A 413 -27.86 -4.42 -30.10
N THR A 414 -28.49 -3.26 -30.38
CA THR A 414 -29.50 -3.15 -31.44
C THR A 414 -28.93 -3.52 -32.82
N MET A 415 -27.72 -3.07 -33.16
CA MET A 415 -27.06 -3.44 -34.43
C MET A 415 -26.72 -4.93 -34.52
N LYS A 416 -26.33 -5.56 -33.41
CA LYS A 416 -26.03 -7.00 -33.36
C LYS A 416 -27.31 -7.83 -33.51
N SER A 417 -28.40 -7.41 -32.87
CA SER A 417 -29.72 -8.06 -32.98
C SER A 417 -30.38 -7.86 -34.33
N ALA A 418 -30.05 -6.81 -35.08
CA ALA A 418 -30.55 -6.59 -36.44
C ALA A 418 -29.77 -7.37 -37.52
N LYS A 419 -28.64 -7.98 -37.16
CA LYS A 419 -27.78 -8.80 -38.05
C LYS A 419 -27.90 -10.30 -37.80
N ALA A 420 -28.58 -10.70 -36.73
CA ALA A 420 -28.97 -12.08 -36.43
C ALA A 420 -30.43 -12.26 -36.82
#